data_AF-A0A0L7L121-F1
#
_entry.id   AF-A0A0L7L121-F1
#
_cell.length_a   1.000
_cell.length_b   1.000
_cell.length_c   1.000
_cell.angle_alpha   90.00
_cell.angle_beta   90.00
_cell.angle_gamma   90.00
#
_symmetry.space_group_name_H-M   'P 1'
#
loop_
_entity.id
_entity.type
_entity.pdbx_description
1 polymer ?
#
loop_
_entity_poly.entity_id
_entity_poly.type
_entity_poly.pdbx_seq_one_letter_code
_entity_poly.pdbx_strand_id
1 'polypeptide(L)'
;MSTKSVKMLQVVSGWQAVELILKCVFVGIWQIIQIAVKKLWKGHRRKSNNATPVELAVDASIGTHCYIKIMGVKYHYVETGPKAGRIVLILGDAPDTGNLWCPNWTNVVRRLAETGHHVITLDLRGTGGSEGGWRRELSPPRVVEELSSLLEALGASQHRPAVVIGFGIGGMLTW
;
A
#
# COMPACT_ATOMS: atom_id res chain seq x y z
N MET A 1 20.69 11.40 -31.82
CA MET A 1 20.89 12.40 -30.75
C MET A 1 21.37 11.66 -29.51
N SER A 2 22.67 11.65 -29.25
CA SER A 2 23.30 10.82 -28.21
C SER A 2 23.23 11.51 -26.85
N THR A 3 22.53 10.90 -25.89
CA THR A 3 22.46 11.39 -24.50
C THR A 3 23.83 11.26 -23.86
N LYS A 4 24.47 12.40 -23.54
CA LYS A 4 25.71 12.44 -22.76
C LYS A 4 25.45 11.80 -21.39
N SER A 5 26.16 10.71 -21.09
CA SER A 5 26.21 10.06 -19.79
C SER A 5 26.68 11.07 -18.73
N VAL A 6 25.76 11.60 -17.93
CA VAL A 6 26.11 12.35 -16.72
C VAL A 6 26.58 11.32 -15.69
N LYS A 7 27.89 11.25 -15.43
CA LYS A 7 28.46 10.48 -14.33
C LYS A 7 27.94 11.06 -13.00
N MET A 8 26.80 10.57 -12.50
CA MET A 8 26.29 10.83 -11.14
C MET A 8 26.93 9.92 -10.09
N LEU A 9 28.23 9.65 -10.20
CA LEU A 9 28.97 9.00 -9.13
C LEU A 9 30.08 9.95 -8.73
N GLN A 10 29.74 10.85 -7.81
CA GLN A 10 30.72 11.72 -7.18
C GLN A 10 31.53 10.86 -6.22
N VAL A 11 32.82 10.69 -6.53
CA VAL A 11 33.75 10.00 -5.63
C VAL A 11 33.89 10.87 -4.39
N VAL A 12 33.24 10.44 -3.31
CA VAL A 12 33.28 11.10 -2.01
C VAL A 12 34.67 10.88 -1.44
N SER A 13 35.36 11.95 -1.04
CA SER A 13 36.69 11.83 -0.41
C SER A 13 36.60 11.01 0.87
N GLY A 14 37.69 10.32 1.25
CA GLY A 14 37.69 9.42 2.41
C GLY A 14 37.20 10.08 3.70
N TRP A 15 37.53 11.35 3.92
CA TRP A 15 37.09 12.12 5.08
C TRP A 15 35.60 12.48 5.04
N GLN A 16 35.06 12.83 3.87
CA GLN A 16 33.63 13.07 3.70
C GLN A 16 32.82 11.78 3.90
N ALA A 17 33.36 10.63 3.50
CA ALA A 17 32.72 9.35 3.76
C ALA A 17 32.68 9.03 5.26
N VAL A 18 33.76 9.29 6.00
CA VAL A 18 33.80 9.15 7.46
C VAL A 18 32.81 10.09 8.14
N GLU A 19 32.75 11.36 7.73
CA GLU A 19 31.78 12.32 8.27
C GLU A 19 30.33 11.88 8.01
N LEU A 20 30.05 11.35 6.81
CA LEU A 20 28.74 10.84 6.45
C LEU A 20 28.35 9.63 7.31
N ILE A 21 29.28 8.68 7.50
CA ILE A 21 29.07 7.51 8.36
C ILE A 21 28.76 7.95 9.80
N LEU A 22 29.51 8.90 10.35
CA LEU A 22 29.27 9.41 11.70
C LEU A 22 27.90 10.08 11.82
N LYS A 23 27.48 10.87 10.82
CA LYS A 23 26.13 11.47 10.79
C LYS A 23 25.05 10.39 10.72
N CYS A 24 25.22 9.37 9.88
CA CYS A 24 24.28 8.25 9.78
C CYS A 24 24.17 7.46 11.09
N VAL A 25 25.30 7.19 11.76
CA VAL A 25 25.33 6.50 13.06
C VAL A 25 24.63 7.35 14.12
N PHE A 26 24.91 8.65 14.17
CA PHE A 26 24.27 9.57 15.12
C PHE A 26 22.75 9.63 14.92
N VAL A 27 22.29 9.79 13.67
CA VAL A 27 20.85 9.79 13.35
C VAL A 27 20.21 8.44 13.67
N GLY A 28 20.90 7.33 13.36
CA GLY A 28 20.44 5.98 13.68
C GLY A 28 20.28 5.75 15.18
N ILE A 29 21.27 6.13 15.98
CA ILE A 29 21.21 6.06 17.45
C ILE A 29 20.08 6.93 17.99
N TRP A 30 19.96 8.16 17.49
CA TRP A 30 18.87 9.07 17.88
C TRP A 30 17.49 8.47 17.60
N GLN A 31 17.29 7.85 16.43
CA GLN A 31 16.04 7.18 16.09
C GLN A 31 15.76 5.97 17.00
N ILE A 32 16.78 5.16 17.31
CA ILE A 32 16.64 4.02 18.23
C ILE A 32 16.22 4.51 19.62
N ILE A 33 16.84 5.59 20.12
CA ILE A 33 16.48 6.21 21.40
C ILE A 33 15.02 6.67 21.37
N GLN A 34 14.58 7.37 20.32
CA GLN A 34 13.19 7.79 20.20
C GLN A 34 12.20 6.62 20.19
N ILE A 35 12.53 5.52 19.50
CA ILE A 35 11.69 4.32 19.48
C ILE A 35 11.65 3.66 20.85
N ALA A 36 12.78 3.55 21.54
CA ALA A 36 12.88 2.98 22.88
C ALA A 36 12.09 3.81 23.90
N VAL A 37 12.24 5.15 23.89
CA VAL A 37 11.47 6.07 24.73
C VAL A 37 9.97 5.93 24.44
N LYS A 38 9.55 5.90 23.17
CA LYS A 38 8.14 5.69 22.80
C LYS A 38 7.61 4.33 23.27
N LYS A 39 8.41 3.27 23.21
CA LYS A 39 8.03 1.93 23.72
C LYS A 39 7.93 1.90 25.24
N LEU A 40 8.85 2.56 25.94
CA LEU A 40 8.84 2.69 27.40
C LEU A 40 7.67 3.55 27.89
N TRP A 41 7.40 4.68 27.23
CA TRP A 41 6.27 5.56 27.55
C TRP A 41 4.90 5.00 27.22
N LYS A 42 4.79 4.14 26.18
CA LYS A 42 3.51 3.48 25.89
C LYS A 42 3.15 2.40 26.92
N GLY A 43 4.04 2.09 27.87
CA GLY A 43 3.85 1.06 28.88
C GLY A 43 3.57 -0.30 28.25
N HIS A 44 3.44 -1.33 29.07
CA HIS A 44 2.96 -2.63 28.62
C HIS A 44 1.44 -2.54 28.35
N ARG A 45 1.02 -1.71 27.38
CA ARG A 45 -0.38 -1.66 26.92
C ARG A 45 -0.63 -2.96 26.18
N ARG A 46 -1.00 -3.99 26.96
CA ARG A 46 -1.48 -5.29 26.49
C ARG A 46 -2.45 -5.01 25.36
N LYS A 47 -2.14 -5.52 24.16
CA LYS A 47 -3.00 -5.39 22.98
C LYS A 47 -4.32 -6.09 23.35
N SER A 48 -5.31 -5.32 23.79
CA SER A 48 -6.66 -5.85 24.01
C SER A 48 -7.15 -6.30 22.64
N ASN A 49 -7.54 -7.56 22.53
CA ASN A 49 -8.10 -8.15 21.31
C ASN A 49 -9.52 -7.63 21.00
N ASN A 50 -9.97 -6.60 21.69
CA ASN A 50 -11.17 -5.86 21.32
C ASN A 50 -10.80 -4.84 20.26
N ALA A 51 -10.41 -5.32 19.08
CA ALA A 51 -10.58 -4.52 17.87
C ALA A 51 -12.08 -4.30 17.74
N THR A 52 -12.58 -3.16 18.23
CA THR A 52 -13.76 -2.55 17.61
C THR A 52 -13.48 -2.60 16.11
N PRO A 53 -14.41 -3.12 15.27
CA PRO A 53 -14.27 -3.00 13.82
C PRO A 53 -13.85 -1.56 13.59
N VAL A 54 -12.73 -1.35 12.90
CA VAL A 54 -12.34 0.00 12.50
C VAL A 54 -13.54 0.49 11.73
N GLU A 55 -14.36 1.32 12.37
CA GLU A 55 -15.41 2.06 11.72
C GLU A 55 -14.63 2.89 10.72
N LEU A 56 -14.66 2.43 9.48
CA LEU A 56 -13.89 2.93 8.36
C LEU A 56 -14.33 4.38 8.17
N ALA A 57 -13.74 5.29 8.94
CA ALA A 57 -13.79 6.72 8.76
C ALA A 57 -12.92 7.11 7.56
N VAL A 58 -13.04 6.34 6.48
CA VAL A 58 -12.80 6.83 5.13
C VAL A 58 -14.14 7.40 4.75
N ASP A 59 -14.20 8.72 4.67
CA ASP A 59 -15.35 9.50 4.24
C ASP A 59 -16.20 8.73 3.21
N ALA A 60 -17.43 8.34 3.58
CA ALA A 60 -18.35 7.60 2.71
C ALA A 60 -18.69 8.35 1.40
N SER A 61 -18.19 9.58 1.27
CA SER A 61 -18.19 10.37 0.04
C SER A 61 -17.29 9.80 -1.07
N ILE A 62 -16.35 8.90 -0.77
CA ILE A 62 -15.37 8.38 -1.75
C ILE A 62 -15.71 6.93 -2.12
N GLY A 63 -16.85 6.74 -2.80
CA GLY A 63 -17.15 5.49 -3.50
C GLY A 63 -17.99 4.46 -2.71
N THR A 64 -18.21 3.31 -3.33
CA THR A 64 -19.04 2.23 -2.82
C THR A 64 -18.17 1.13 -2.23
N HIS A 65 -18.34 0.86 -0.93
CA HIS A 65 -17.66 -0.23 -0.24
C HIS A 65 -18.27 -1.58 -0.63
N CYS A 66 -17.42 -2.50 -1.04
CA CYS A 66 -17.78 -3.79 -1.58
C CYS A 66 -16.96 -4.91 -0.93
N TYR A 67 -17.49 -6.12 -1.00
CA TYR A 67 -16.79 -7.32 -0.55
C TYR A 67 -16.90 -8.42 -1.60
N ILE A 68 -15.81 -9.16 -1.79
CA ILE A 68 -15.76 -10.31 -2.69
C ILE A 68 -15.02 -11.45 -2.03
N LYS A 69 -15.45 -12.70 -2.27
CA LYS A 69 -14.75 -13.89 -1.78
C LYS A 69 -14.01 -14.55 -2.92
N ILE A 70 -12.67 -14.59 -2.83
CA ILE A 70 -11.78 -15.15 -3.84
C ILE A 70 -10.93 -16.22 -3.20
N MET A 71 -10.93 -17.43 -3.78
CA MET A 71 -10.12 -18.56 -3.30
C MET A 71 -10.25 -18.82 -1.79
N GLY A 72 -11.46 -18.64 -1.26
CA GLY A 72 -11.76 -18.85 0.16
C GLY A 72 -11.58 -17.63 1.06
N VAL A 73 -11.02 -16.52 0.57
CA VAL A 73 -10.69 -15.33 1.36
C VAL A 73 -11.58 -14.16 1.01
N LYS A 74 -12.12 -13.48 2.03
CA LYS A 74 -12.97 -12.31 1.87
C LYS A 74 -12.13 -11.04 1.73
N TYR A 75 -12.17 -10.40 0.57
CA TYR A 75 -11.55 -9.10 0.32
C TYR A 75 -12.57 -7.98 0.42
N HIS A 76 -12.16 -6.88 1.06
CA HIS A 76 -12.83 -5.59 0.99
C HIS A 76 -12.18 -4.73 -0.09
N TYR A 77 -13.00 -4.02 -0.85
CA TYR A 77 -12.54 -3.04 -1.81
C TYR A 77 -13.56 -1.91 -1.94
N VAL A 78 -13.14 -0.78 -2.49
CA VAL A 78 -14.02 0.37 -2.76
C VAL A 78 -14.04 0.65 -4.25
N GLU A 79 -15.23 0.71 -4.84
CA GLU A 79 -15.45 1.11 -6.24
C GLU A 79 -15.72 2.62 -6.33
N THR A 80 -15.04 3.31 -7.24
CA THR A 80 -15.28 4.72 -7.55
C THR A 80 -15.25 4.95 -9.06
N GLY A 81 -16.11 5.85 -9.56
CA GLY A 81 -16.19 6.18 -10.98
C GLY A 81 -17.12 5.24 -11.78
N PRO A 82 -17.22 5.44 -13.10
CA PRO A 82 -18.19 4.73 -13.93
C PRO A 82 -17.78 3.26 -14.17
N LYS A 83 -18.69 2.30 -13.94
CA LYS A 83 -18.45 0.86 -14.15
C LYS A 83 -18.09 0.47 -15.57
N ALA A 84 -18.42 1.29 -16.56
CA ALA A 84 -18.06 1.09 -17.97
C ALA A 84 -16.62 1.54 -18.28
N GLY A 85 -15.99 2.31 -17.38
CA GLY A 85 -14.63 2.82 -17.54
C GLY A 85 -13.56 1.72 -17.59
N ARG A 86 -12.35 2.11 -17.98
CA ARG A 86 -11.18 1.22 -17.88
C ARG A 86 -10.91 0.89 -16.41
N ILE A 87 -10.70 -0.39 -16.11
CA ILE A 87 -10.46 -0.87 -14.74
C ILE A 87 -9.07 -0.42 -14.28
N VAL A 88 -9.01 0.21 -13.10
CA VAL A 88 -7.78 0.54 -12.41
C VAL A 88 -7.84 -0.03 -11.01
N LEU A 89 -7.05 -1.08 -10.74
CA LEU A 89 -6.91 -1.69 -9.43
C LEU A 89 -5.76 -1.03 -8.69
N ILE A 90 -6.03 -0.44 -7.53
CA ILE A 90 -5.04 0.13 -6.63
C ILE A 90 -4.91 -0.82 -5.43
N LEU A 91 -3.72 -1.39 -5.25
CA LEU A 91 -3.41 -2.24 -4.10
C LEU A 91 -3.03 -1.36 -2.92
N GLY A 92 -3.95 -1.20 -1.96
CA GLY A 92 -3.72 -0.45 -0.74
C GLY A 92 -2.73 -1.17 0.17
N ASP A 93 -1.65 -0.48 0.55
CA ASP A 93 -0.75 -1.01 1.57
C ASP A 93 -1.43 -0.96 2.95
N ALA A 94 -0.92 -1.74 3.89
CA ALA A 94 -1.39 -1.70 5.28
C ALA A 94 -1.28 -0.26 5.80
N PRO A 95 -2.33 0.31 6.44
CA PRO A 95 -2.20 1.62 7.05
C PRO A 95 -1.11 1.53 8.11
N ASP A 96 0.00 2.24 7.92
CA ASP A 96 0.98 2.38 8.98
C ASP A 96 0.31 3.20 10.08
N THR A 97 -0.05 2.53 11.18
CA THR A 97 -0.79 3.08 12.33
C THR A 97 -0.14 4.31 12.98
N GLY A 98 1.00 4.78 12.49
CA GLY A 98 1.35 6.18 12.62
C GLY A 98 2.43 6.59 11.63
N ASN A 99 2.05 7.32 10.57
CA ASN A 99 2.83 8.47 10.08
C ASN A 99 2.13 9.20 8.93
N LEU A 100 2.22 10.53 9.00
CA LEU A 100 1.63 11.57 8.14
C LEU A 100 2.23 11.64 6.71
N TRP A 101 2.80 10.55 6.19
CA TRP A 101 3.53 10.49 4.91
C TRP A 101 3.06 9.37 3.97
N CYS A 102 2.11 8.52 4.39
CA CYS A 102 1.48 7.59 3.46
C CYS A 102 0.67 8.39 2.42
N PRO A 103 0.82 8.12 1.10
CA PRO A 103 0.05 8.82 0.08
C PRO A 103 -1.44 8.72 0.39
N ASN A 104 -2.10 9.86 0.55
CA ASN A 104 -3.55 9.87 0.57
C ASN A 104 -4.03 9.63 -0.88
N TRP A 105 -4.34 8.38 -1.19
CA TRP A 105 -4.81 7.95 -2.51
C TRP A 105 -6.12 8.61 -2.93
N THR A 106 -6.84 9.26 -2.02
CA THR A 106 -8.09 9.98 -2.28
C THR A 106 -8.01 10.90 -3.50
N ASN A 107 -6.95 11.70 -3.65
CA ASN A 107 -6.83 12.62 -4.78
C ASN A 107 -6.58 11.89 -6.10
N VAL A 108 -5.81 10.80 -6.06
CA VAL A 108 -5.55 9.94 -7.23
C VAL A 108 -6.84 9.24 -7.66
N VAL A 109 -7.56 8.63 -6.72
CA VAL A 109 -8.83 7.96 -6.94
C VAL A 109 -9.85 8.92 -7.53
N ARG A 110 -10.01 10.11 -6.92
CA ARG A 110 -10.94 11.14 -7.43
C ARG A 110 -10.59 11.53 -8.86
N ARG A 111 -9.31 11.80 -9.15
CA ARG A 111 -8.90 12.24 -10.48
C ARG A 111 -9.08 11.16 -11.56
N LEU A 112 -8.80 9.90 -11.22
CA LEU A 112 -9.04 8.77 -12.10
C LEU A 112 -10.54 8.58 -12.36
N ALA A 113 -11.38 8.70 -11.32
CA ALA A 113 -12.83 8.62 -11.46
C ALA A 113 -13.40 9.76 -12.33
N GLU A 114 -12.97 11.00 -12.11
CA GLU A 114 -13.35 12.19 -12.90
C GLU A 114 -12.96 12.04 -14.38
N THR A 115 -11.88 11.31 -14.67
CA THR A 115 -11.42 11.04 -16.05
C THR A 115 -12.09 9.81 -16.67
N GLY A 116 -13.12 9.24 -16.03
CA GLY A 116 -13.93 8.16 -16.56
C GLY A 116 -13.36 6.75 -16.33
N HIS A 117 -12.42 6.58 -15.41
CA HIS A 117 -11.89 5.26 -15.04
C HIS A 117 -12.79 4.58 -14.00
N HIS A 118 -12.87 3.25 -14.05
CA HIS A 118 -13.46 2.43 -13.00
C HIS A 118 -12.36 2.09 -11.99
N VAL A 119 -12.31 2.83 -10.88
CA VAL A 119 -11.25 2.73 -9.89
C VAL A 119 -11.68 1.77 -8.78
N ILE A 120 -10.83 0.80 -8.48
CA ILE A 120 -11.03 -0.23 -7.46
C ILE A 120 -9.86 -0.13 -6.50
N THR A 121 -10.09 0.34 -5.27
CA THR A 121 -9.07 0.34 -4.22
C THR A 121 -9.26 -0.89 -3.34
N LEU A 122 -8.30 -1.79 -3.36
CA LEU A 122 -8.36 -3.08 -2.67
C LEU A 122 -7.58 -3.01 -1.36
N ASP A 123 -8.21 -3.44 -0.28
CA ASP A 123 -7.49 -3.74 0.96
C ASP A 123 -6.82 -5.11 0.80
N LEU A 124 -5.49 -5.15 0.89
CA LEU A 124 -4.75 -6.40 0.90
C LEU A 124 -5.14 -7.27 2.11
N ARG A 125 -4.83 -8.57 2.04
CA ARG A 125 -5.11 -9.48 3.16
C ARG A 125 -4.45 -8.98 4.45
N GLY A 126 -5.21 -8.99 5.55
CA GLY A 126 -4.75 -8.48 6.83
C GLY A 126 -4.75 -6.96 6.96
N THR A 127 -5.31 -6.23 5.99
CA THR A 127 -5.48 -4.78 6.03
C THR A 127 -6.94 -4.37 5.89
N GLY A 128 -7.27 -3.20 6.44
CA GLY A 128 -8.60 -2.58 6.34
C GLY A 128 -9.76 -3.53 6.64
N GLY A 129 -10.71 -3.64 5.71
CA GLY A 129 -11.89 -4.50 5.82
C GLY A 129 -11.70 -5.94 5.29
N SER A 130 -10.51 -6.27 4.75
CA SER A 130 -10.23 -7.61 4.24
C SER A 130 -9.99 -8.61 5.37
N GLU A 131 -10.21 -9.89 5.06
CA GLU A 131 -9.96 -10.98 5.98
C GLU A 131 -8.53 -10.93 6.53
N GLY A 132 -8.40 -11.24 7.82
CA GLY A 132 -7.09 -11.34 8.47
C GLY A 132 -6.23 -12.44 7.84
N GLY A 133 -4.92 -12.38 8.08
CA GLY A 133 -4.01 -13.42 7.60
C GLY A 133 -2.60 -13.22 8.12
N TRP A 134 -1.76 -14.25 7.96
CA TRP A 134 -0.34 -14.15 8.26
C TRP A 134 0.42 -13.48 7.12
N ARG A 135 1.54 -12.82 7.43
CA ARG A 135 2.38 -12.14 6.42
C ARG A 135 2.85 -13.06 5.28
N ARG A 136 3.06 -14.35 5.57
CA ARG A 136 3.44 -15.37 4.57
C ARG A 136 2.37 -15.63 3.51
N GLU A 137 1.12 -15.25 3.76
CA GLU A 137 0.02 -15.41 2.81
C GLU A 137 0.00 -14.31 1.75
N LEU A 138 0.74 -13.21 1.97
CA LEU A 138 1.01 -12.16 0.98
C LEU A 138 2.25 -12.47 0.12
N SER A 139 2.79 -13.68 0.22
CA SER A 139 3.93 -14.10 -0.61
C SER A 139 3.45 -14.67 -1.95
N PRO A 140 4.06 -14.27 -3.08
CA PRO A 140 3.88 -14.96 -4.35
C PRO A 140 4.25 -16.45 -4.26
N PRO A 141 3.67 -17.34 -5.08
CA PRO A 141 2.74 -17.04 -6.18
C PRO A 141 1.28 -16.90 -5.75
N ARG A 142 0.90 -17.43 -4.57
CA ARG A 142 -0.50 -17.57 -4.15
C ARG A 142 -1.28 -16.24 -4.19
N VAL A 143 -0.73 -15.19 -3.60
CA VAL A 143 -1.43 -13.88 -3.58
C VAL A 143 -1.60 -13.30 -4.98
N VAL A 144 -0.70 -13.61 -5.92
CA VAL A 144 -0.80 -13.14 -7.30
C VAL A 144 -1.94 -13.87 -8.02
N GLU A 145 -2.10 -15.18 -7.78
CA GLU A 145 -3.24 -15.95 -8.29
C GLU A 145 -4.58 -15.46 -7.73
N GLU A 146 -4.60 -15.11 -6.44
CA GLU A 146 -5.78 -14.52 -5.79
C GLU A 146 -6.11 -13.15 -6.41
N LEU A 147 -5.11 -12.29 -6.62
CA LEU A 147 -5.31 -10.98 -7.28
C LEU A 147 -5.73 -11.12 -8.75
N SER A 148 -5.20 -12.10 -9.48
CA SER A 148 -5.59 -12.40 -10.85
C SER A 148 -7.06 -12.84 -10.90
N SER A 149 -7.43 -13.79 -10.04
CA SER A 149 -8.81 -14.29 -9.93
C SER A 149 -9.77 -13.17 -9.53
N LEU A 150 -9.34 -12.27 -8.65
CA LEU A 150 -10.10 -11.10 -8.25
C LEU A 150 -10.32 -10.15 -9.44
N LEU A 151 -9.30 -9.85 -10.24
CA LEU A 151 -9.43 -9.01 -11.43
C LEU A 151 -10.40 -9.61 -12.45
N GLU A 152 -10.29 -10.91 -12.71
CA GLU A 152 -11.22 -11.63 -13.60
C GLU A 152 -12.66 -11.54 -13.10
N ALA A 153 -12.88 -11.78 -11.80
CA ALA A 153 -14.20 -11.66 -11.18
C ALA A 153 -14.77 -10.23 -11.23
N LEU A 154 -13.91 -9.22 -11.25
CA LEU A 154 -14.27 -7.80 -11.41
C LEU A 154 -14.43 -7.37 -12.87
N GLY A 155 -14.35 -8.32 -13.82
CA GLY A 155 -14.62 -8.11 -15.23
C GLY A 155 -13.40 -7.72 -16.07
N ALA A 156 -12.18 -7.88 -15.53
CA ALA A 156 -10.97 -7.82 -16.34
C ALA A 156 -10.91 -9.04 -17.27
N SER A 157 -10.49 -8.81 -18.51
CA SER A 157 -10.31 -9.88 -19.49
C SER A 157 -9.29 -9.44 -20.55
N GLN A 158 -8.93 -10.32 -21.47
CA GLN A 158 -8.05 -9.96 -22.60
C GLN A 158 -8.58 -8.77 -23.42
N HIS A 159 -9.91 -8.67 -23.58
CA HIS A 159 -10.55 -7.58 -24.33
C HIS A 159 -10.81 -6.33 -23.47
N ARG A 160 -10.65 -6.44 -22.15
CA ARG A 160 -10.85 -5.37 -21.18
C ARG A 160 -9.77 -5.43 -20.09
N PRO A 161 -8.51 -5.11 -20.42
CA PRO A 161 -7.41 -5.25 -19.48
C PRO A 161 -7.51 -4.20 -18.36
N ALA A 162 -7.14 -4.62 -17.16
CA ALA A 162 -7.00 -3.72 -16.01
C ALA A 162 -5.59 -3.11 -15.95
N VAL A 163 -5.49 -1.90 -15.39
CA VAL A 163 -4.22 -1.33 -14.93
C VAL A 163 -4.10 -1.63 -13.45
N VAL A 164 -2.95 -2.13 -13.00
CA VAL A 164 -2.70 -2.38 -11.58
C VAL A 164 -1.65 -1.41 -11.07
N ILE A 165 -1.95 -0.74 -9.95
CA ILE A 165 -1.08 0.23 -9.29
C ILE A 165 -0.80 -0.31 -7.89
N GLY A 166 0.48 -0.44 -7.55
CA GLY A 166 0.92 -0.93 -6.26
C GLY A 166 1.87 0.04 -5.57
N PHE A 167 1.80 0.10 -4.23
CA PHE A 167 2.77 0.78 -3.37
C PHE A 167 3.18 -0.12 -2.21
N GLY A 168 4.44 -0.02 -1.77
CA GLY A 168 4.99 -0.86 -0.70
C GLY A 168 4.84 -2.36 -1.03
N ILE A 169 4.12 -3.11 -0.18
CA ILE A 169 3.83 -4.53 -0.46
C ILE A 169 3.03 -4.65 -1.76
N GLY A 170 2.04 -3.80 -2.00
CA GLY A 170 1.30 -3.78 -3.26
C GLY A 170 2.21 -3.56 -4.47
N GLY A 171 3.24 -2.73 -4.32
CA GLY A 171 4.23 -2.48 -5.38
C GLY A 171 5.03 -3.74 -5.73
N MET A 172 5.47 -4.48 -4.71
CA MET A 172 6.13 -5.78 -4.88
C MET A 172 5.22 -6.79 -5.60
N LEU A 173 3.91 -6.76 -5.35
CA LEU A 173 2.95 -7.69 -5.97
C LEU A 173 2.62 -7.33 -7.43
N THR A 174 2.90 -6.11 -7.87
CA THR A 174 2.63 -5.66 -9.25
C THR A 174 3.80 -5.83 -10.22
N TRP A 175 5.01 -6.09 -9.72
CA TRP A 175 6.24 -6.27 -10.51
C TRP A 175 6.56 -7.75 -10.71
#